data_AF-A0A8I7B5G5-F1
#
_entry.id   AF-A0A8I7B5G5-F1
#
_cell.length_a   1.000
_cell.length_b   1.000
_cell.length_c   1.000
_cell.angle_alpha   90.00
_cell.angle_beta   90.00
_cell.angle_gamma   90.00
#
_symmetry.space_group_name_H-M   'P 1'
#
loop_
_entity.id
_entity.type
_entity.pdbx_description
1 polymer ?
#
loop_
_entity_poly.entity_id
_entity_poly.type
_entity_poly.pdbx_seq_one_letter_code
_entity_poly.pdbx_strand_id
1 'polypeptide(L)'
;MAVSSRLPAPPARGLLRRSPPRILPPRRLACGARAVSGSPGQGGSPVPRRPPQPLDAAAVAPPSPVSSAASSAASAIDFLTLCHSLKTTKRKGWINHSIKGPESIADHMYRMALMALIADDLPAVNRERCIKIAIVHDIAEAIVGDITPSDGIPKAEKSRREQEALNEMCEVLGGGSTAEEIKGLWEEYENNSSVEANLVKDFDKVEMILQALEYEKEHGKVLDEFFLSTAGKFQTEIGKSWAAEVNSRRTNGCGQN
;
A
#
# COMPACT_ATOMS: atom_id res chain seq x y z
N MET A 1 -37.78 5.11 52.89
CA MET A 1 -36.93 6.21 53.40
C MET A 1 -35.66 5.61 53.98
N ALA A 2 -34.52 5.82 53.32
CA ALA A 2 -33.18 5.63 53.89
C ALA A 2 -32.21 6.50 53.07
N VAL A 3 -31.32 7.17 53.78
CA VAL A 3 -30.71 8.46 53.42
C VAL A 3 -29.42 8.24 52.61
N SER A 4 -29.32 8.94 51.48
CA SER A 4 -28.16 9.02 50.59
C SER A 4 -27.13 10.02 51.14
N SER A 5 -25.98 9.53 51.62
CA SER A 5 -24.81 10.38 51.94
C SER A 5 -23.88 10.48 50.72
N ARG A 6 -23.87 11.65 50.07
CA ARG A 6 -22.90 11.99 49.01
C ARG A 6 -21.62 12.53 49.65
N LEU A 7 -20.46 12.00 49.26
CA LEU A 7 -19.16 12.58 49.55
C LEU A 7 -18.87 13.77 48.61
N PRO A 8 -18.13 14.81 49.05
CA PRO A 8 -17.83 15.98 48.24
C PRO A 8 -16.69 15.72 47.24
N ALA A 9 -16.80 16.34 46.06
CA ALA A 9 -15.80 16.28 44.98
C ALA A 9 -14.55 17.13 45.29
N PRO A 10 -13.35 16.73 44.84
CA PRO A 10 -12.13 17.50 44.99
C PRO A 10 -12.04 18.69 44.02
N PRO A 11 -11.28 19.75 44.33
CA PRO A 11 -11.18 20.96 43.52
C PRO A 11 -10.36 20.76 42.23
N ALA A 12 -10.79 21.43 41.16
CA ALA A 12 -10.15 21.41 39.85
C ALA A 12 -8.77 22.09 39.86
N ARG A 13 -7.72 21.36 39.46
CA ARG A 13 -6.38 21.92 39.20
C ARG A 13 -6.38 22.64 37.85
N GLY A 14 -6.11 23.94 37.88
CA GLY A 14 -5.96 24.79 36.69
C GLY A 14 -4.79 24.36 35.81
N LEU A 15 -5.06 24.21 34.51
CA LEU A 15 -4.06 24.00 33.47
C LEU A 15 -3.42 25.35 33.10
N LEU A 16 -2.19 25.58 33.57
CA LEU A 16 -1.33 26.65 33.07
C LEU A 16 -0.95 26.35 31.61
N ARG A 17 -1.47 27.14 30.67
CA ARG A 17 -1.07 27.12 29.26
C ARG A 17 0.40 27.53 29.14
N ARG A 18 1.27 26.62 28.71
CA ARG A 18 2.64 26.94 28.27
C ARG A 18 2.61 27.37 26.80
N SER A 19 3.20 28.52 26.50
CA SER A 19 3.38 29.01 25.13
C SER A 19 4.42 28.17 24.38
N PRO A 20 4.27 27.94 23.06
CA PRO A 20 5.23 27.19 22.27
C PRO A 20 6.51 28.02 21.98
N PRO A 21 7.67 27.37 21.78
CA PRO A 21 8.92 28.05 21.46
C PRO A 21 8.93 28.59 20.02
N ARG A 22 9.55 29.77 19.83
CA ARG A 22 9.75 30.41 18.52
C ARG A 22 10.83 29.67 17.72
N ILE A 23 10.48 29.22 16.52
CA ILE A 23 11.41 28.65 15.54
C ILE A 23 12.03 29.79 14.73
N LEU A 24 13.37 29.91 14.74
CA LEU A 24 14.14 30.83 13.89
C LEU A 24 14.44 30.17 12.54
N PRO A 25 14.45 30.92 11.41
CA PRO A 25 14.73 30.36 10.10
C PRO A 25 16.23 30.06 9.89
N PRO A 26 16.57 29.10 9.00
CA PRO A 26 17.95 28.72 8.73
C PRO A 26 18.70 29.80 7.93
N ARG A 27 19.94 30.08 8.33
CA ARG A 27 20.89 30.95 7.62
C ARG A 27 21.34 30.28 6.32
N ARG A 28 21.22 30.99 5.19
CA ARG A 28 21.79 30.63 3.89
C ARG A 28 23.32 30.62 3.95
N LEU A 29 23.97 29.52 3.57
CA LEU A 29 25.37 29.51 3.18
C LEU A 29 25.47 29.90 1.70
N ALA A 30 26.20 30.99 1.42
CA ALA A 30 26.59 31.38 0.07
C ALA A 30 27.91 30.67 -0.29
N CYS A 31 27.89 29.85 -1.33
CA CYS A 31 29.10 29.29 -1.94
C CYS A 31 29.56 30.24 -3.06
N GLY A 32 30.75 30.82 -2.92
CA GLY A 32 31.37 31.68 -3.91
C GLY A 32 32.04 30.87 -5.02
N ALA A 33 31.58 31.04 -6.25
CA ALA A 33 32.29 30.58 -7.45
C ALA A 33 33.05 31.76 -8.07
N ARG A 34 34.37 31.60 -8.16
CA ARG A 34 35.35 32.56 -8.66
C ARG A 34 35.38 32.50 -10.20
N ALA A 35 35.17 33.64 -10.85
CA ALA A 35 35.32 33.81 -12.28
C ALA A 35 36.80 33.75 -12.70
N VAL A 36 37.09 33.13 -13.86
CA VAL A 36 38.35 33.29 -14.58
C VAL A 36 38.03 33.76 -15.99
N SER A 37 38.46 34.98 -16.27
CA SER A 37 38.45 35.66 -17.57
C SER A 37 39.73 35.37 -18.35
N GLY A 38 39.64 35.25 -19.68
CA GLY A 38 40.83 35.31 -20.55
C GLY A 38 40.53 35.05 -22.04
N SER A 39 40.42 36.13 -22.80
CA SER A 39 40.56 36.19 -24.28
C SER A 39 41.85 37.00 -24.60
N PRO A 40 42.19 37.29 -25.86
CA PRO A 40 42.49 36.42 -27.02
C PRO A 40 43.93 36.66 -27.55
N GLY A 41 44.44 35.80 -28.44
CA GLY A 41 45.74 36.01 -29.09
C GLY A 41 45.80 35.41 -30.50
N GLN A 42 46.05 36.27 -31.49
CA GLN A 42 46.17 36.00 -32.92
C GLN A 42 47.56 35.45 -33.30
N GLY A 43 47.69 34.79 -34.46
CA GLY A 43 48.97 34.58 -35.13
C GLY A 43 48.95 33.42 -36.12
N GLY A 44 49.05 33.72 -37.42
CA GLY A 44 48.79 32.78 -38.53
C GLY A 44 49.96 31.93 -39.02
N SER A 45 49.63 30.94 -39.87
CA SER A 45 50.26 30.64 -41.17
C SER A 45 49.69 29.33 -41.77
N PRO A 46 49.67 29.16 -43.10
CA PRO A 46 48.81 28.19 -43.78
C PRO A 46 49.44 26.79 -43.89
N VAL A 47 48.63 25.76 -43.65
CA VAL A 47 48.97 24.33 -43.77
C VAL A 47 48.48 23.79 -45.12
N PRO A 48 49.26 22.95 -45.84
CA PRO A 48 48.89 22.45 -47.16
C PRO A 48 47.75 21.42 -47.12
N ARG A 49 46.95 21.41 -48.21
CA ARG A 49 45.74 20.57 -48.38
C ARG A 49 46.11 19.08 -48.53
N ARG A 50 45.51 18.24 -47.69
CA ARG A 50 45.49 16.77 -47.78
C ARG A 50 44.33 16.31 -48.67
N PRO A 51 44.46 15.25 -49.50
CA PRO A 51 43.37 14.74 -50.33
C PRO A 51 42.26 14.08 -49.48
N PRO A 52 41.00 14.02 -49.99
CA PRO A 52 39.87 13.52 -49.24
C PRO A 52 39.91 12.00 -49.06
N GLN A 53 39.68 11.55 -47.82
CA GLN A 53 39.43 10.15 -47.47
C GLN A 53 37.91 9.85 -47.61
N PRO A 54 37.51 8.59 -47.86
CA PRO A 54 36.09 8.22 -48.02
C PRO A 54 35.30 8.42 -46.72
N LEU A 55 34.01 8.72 -46.86
CA LEU A 55 33.07 8.91 -45.77
C LEU A 55 32.85 7.60 -45.00
N ASP A 56 33.33 7.54 -43.75
CA ASP A 56 33.05 6.45 -42.82
C ASP A 56 31.57 6.42 -42.44
N ALA A 57 30.96 5.24 -42.58
CA ALA A 57 29.65 4.92 -42.06
C ALA A 57 29.66 5.07 -40.53
N ALA A 58 28.80 5.96 -40.01
CA ALA A 58 28.63 6.16 -38.59
C ALA A 58 28.20 4.84 -37.91
N ALA A 59 29.09 4.27 -37.11
CA ALA A 59 28.77 3.19 -36.19
C ALA A 59 27.76 3.72 -35.16
N VAL A 60 26.54 3.17 -35.19
CA VAL A 60 25.53 3.38 -34.17
C VAL A 60 26.07 2.79 -32.86
N ALA A 61 26.36 3.66 -31.89
CA ALA A 61 26.75 3.24 -30.56
C ALA A 61 25.61 2.38 -29.95
N PRO A 62 25.92 1.27 -29.27
CA PRO A 62 24.91 0.47 -28.60
C PRO A 62 24.20 1.32 -27.53
N PRO A 63 22.91 1.11 -27.27
CA PRO A 63 22.21 1.81 -26.21
C PRO A 63 22.90 1.54 -24.88
N SER A 64 23.21 2.61 -24.15
CA SER A 64 23.76 2.55 -22.80
C SER A 64 22.90 1.62 -21.93
N PRO A 65 23.51 0.80 -21.06
CA PRO A 65 22.74 -0.03 -20.14
C PRO A 65 21.87 0.87 -19.27
N VAL A 66 20.57 0.63 -19.29
CA VAL A 66 19.61 1.27 -18.37
C VAL A 66 20.08 0.91 -16.98
N SER A 67 20.68 1.88 -16.28
CA SER A 67 21.16 1.69 -14.91
C SER A 67 19.95 1.39 -14.04
N SER A 68 19.79 0.12 -13.65
CA SER A 68 18.85 -0.32 -12.62
C SER A 68 19.31 0.27 -11.27
N ALA A 69 18.97 1.53 -11.02
CA ALA A 69 19.26 2.14 -9.73
C ALA A 69 18.43 1.39 -8.68
N ALA A 70 19.09 0.57 -7.87
CA ALA A 70 18.48 -0.06 -6.71
C ALA A 70 18.08 1.01 -5.69
N SER A 71 17.00 0.77 -4.94
CA SER A 71 16.56 1.66 -3.87
C SER A 71 17.71 1.95 -2.90
N SER A 72 17.96 3.22 -2.59
CA SER A 72 18.88 3.62 -1.53
C SER A 72 18.32 3.28 -0.15
N ALA A 73 19.17 3.23 0.88
CA ALA A 73 18.68 3.05 2.25
C ALA A 73 17.70 4.17 2.67
N ALA A 74 17.94 5.41 2.25
CA ALA A 74 17.04 6.52 2.54
C ALA A 74 15.66 6.32 1.90
N SER A 75 15.62 6.04 0.59
CA SER A 75 14.37 5.84 -0.14
C SER A 75 13.58 4.61 0.35
N ALA A 76 14.27 3.54 0.75
CA ALA A 76 13.63 2.39 1.39
C ALA A 76 12.98 2.76 2.73
N ILE A 77 13.65 3.55 3.57
CA ILE A 77 13.09 4.00 4.85
C ILE A 77 11.93 4.98 4.65
N ASP A 78 12.00 5.86 3.65
CA ASP A 78 10.91 6.78 3.31
C ASP A 78 9.67 6.01 2.81
N PHE A 79 9.87 5.01 1.94
CA PHE A 79 8.80 4.11 1.49
C PHE A 79 8.15 3.36 2.67
N LEU A 80 8.95 2.81 3.57
CA LEU A 80 8.44 2.14 4.78
C LEU A 80 7.73 3.11 5.74
N THR A 81 8.18 4.37 5.77
CA THR A 81 7.53 5.44 6.54
C THR A 81 6.15 5.77 5.96
N LEU A 82 5.98 5.79 4.64
CA LEU A 82 4.65 5.89 4.01
C LEU A 82 3.74 4.71 4.40
N CYS A 83 4.28 3.49 4.35
CA CYS A 83 3.56 2.28 4.71
C CYS A 83 3.11 2.23 6.19
N HIS A 84 3.63 3.11 7.06
CA HIS A 84 3.17 3.21 8.45
C HIS A 84 1.67 3.46 8.54
N SER A 85 1.10 4.24 7.62
CA SER A 85 -0.35 4.54 7.58
C SER A 85 -1.20 3.27 7.58
N LEU A 86 -0.75 2.19 6.93
CA LEU A 86 -1.47 0.91 6.88
C LEU A 86 -1.66 0.27 8.26
N LYS A 87 -0.75 0.54 9.22
CA LYS A 87 -0.84 0.06 10.61
C LYS A 87 -1.87 0.85 11.44
N THR A 88 -2.11 2.10 11.07
CA THR A 88 -2.95 3.03 11.83
C THR A 88 -4.33 3.22 11.22
N THR A 89 -4.45 3.07 9.90
CA THR A 89 -5.71 3.17 9.17
C THR A 89 -6.53 1.91 9.44
N LYS A 90 -7.71 2.13 10.04
CA LYS A 90 -8.64 1.07 10.38
C LYS A 90 -9.54 0.74 9.20
N ARG A 91 -9.83 -0.55 9.00
CA ARG A 91 -10.74 -1.01 7.94
C ARG A 91 -12.12 -0.38 8.16
N LYS A 92 -12.53 0.46 7.23
CA LYS A 92 -13.68 1.36 7.32
C LYS A 92 -15.02 0.64 7.33
N GLY A 93 -15.10 -0.53 6.68
CA GLY A 93 -16.28 -1.40 6.79
C GLY A 93 -16.67 -1.69 8.25
N TRP A 94 -15.69 -1.98 9.10
CA TRP A 94 -15.91 -2.24 10.53
C TRP A 94 -16.23 -0.98 11.33
N ILE A 95 -15.60 0.15 10.98
CA ILE A 95 -15.90 1.46 11.58
C ILE A 95 -17.35 1.84 11.34
N ASN A 96 -17.84 1.68 10.10
CA ASN A 96 -19.22 1.95 9.72
C ASN A 96 -20.21 1.06 10.50
N HIS A 97 -19.78 -0.14 10.90
CA HIS A 97 -20.53 -1.06 11.76
C HIS A 97 -20.28 -0.83 13.25
N SER A 98 -19.63 0.26 13.64
CA SER A 98 -19.34 0.61 15.04
C SER A 98 -18.64 -0.51 15.82
N ILE A 99 -17.76 -1.27 15.16
CA ILE A 99 -16.86 -2.23 15.81
C ILE A 99 -15.83 -1.44 16.63
N LYS A 100 -15.59 -1.86 17.87
CA LYS A 100 -14.64 -1.20 18.78
C LYS A 100 -13.26 -1.82 18.63
N GLY A 101 -12.25 -1.00 18.37
CA GLY A 101 -10.89 -1.48 18.13
C GLY A 101 -10.77 -2.37 16.88
N PRO A 102 -11.34 -1.98 15.73
CA PRO A 102 -11.25 -2.80 14.52
C PRO A 102 -9.79 -2.97 14.07
N GLU A 103 -9.58 -3.99 13.26
CA GLU A 103 -8.31 -4.27 12.59
C GLU A 103 -7.84 -3.10 11.71
N SER A 104 -6.52 -3.01 11.52
CA SER A 104 -5.91 -2.14 10.53
C SER A 104 -5.83 -2.82 9.16
N ILE A 105 -5.56 -2.05 8.10
CA ILE A 105 -5.32 -2.61 6.75
C ILE A 105 -4.12 -3.58 6.78
N ALA A 106 -3.09 -3.28 7.58
CA ALA A 106 -1.95 -4.17 7.74
C ALA A 106 -2.30 -5.51 8.39
N ASP A 107 -3.27 -5.53 9.34
CA ASP A 107 -3.72 -6.77 9.99
C ASP A 107 -4.42 -7.69 8.97
N HIS A 108 -5.30 -7.11 8.14
CA HIS A 108 -5.99 -7.77 7.04
C HIS A 108 -4.99 -8.40 6.04
N MET A 109 -4.06 -7.60 5.50
CA MET A 109 -3.07 -8.08 4.54
C MET A 109 -2.13 -9.14 5.14
N TYR A 110 -1.79 -9.03 6.43
CA TYR A 110 -0.98 -10.03 7.13
C TYR A 110 -1.70 -11.39 7.17
N ARG A 111 -2.98 -11.41 7.56
CA ARG A 111 -3.73 -12.67 7.62
C ARG A 111 -3.96 -13.25 6.24
N MET A 112 -4.15 -12.43 5.20
CA MET A 112 -4.18 -12.90 3.81
C MET A 112 -2.85 -13.52 3.36
N ALA A 113 -1.71 -12.93 3.71
CA ALA A 113 -0.40 -13.51 3.39
C ALA A 113 -0.20 -14.86 4.09
N LEU A 114 -0.67 -15.00 5.33
CA LEU A 114 -0.70 -16.30 6.03
C LEU A 114 -1.62 -17.30 5.33
N MET A 115 -2.80 -16.88 4.87
CA MET A 115 -3.71 -17.73 4.09
C MET A 115 -3.05 -18.26 2.81
N ALA A 116 -2.35 -17.40 2.06
CA ALA A 116 -1.57 -17.82 0.91
C ALA A 116 -0.43 -18.78 1.28
N LEU A 117 0.22 -18.56 2.43
CA LEU A 117 1.30 -19.42 2.91
C LEU A 117 0.82 -20.84 3.29
N ILE A 118 -0.33 -20.96 3.97
CA ILE A 118 -0.85 -22.24 4.47
C ILE A 118 -1.76 -22.97 3.48
N ALA A 119 -2.13 -22.34 2.37
CA ALA A 119 -2.86 -23.00 1.31
C ALA A 119 -2.00 -24.15 0.74
N ASP A 120 -2.62 -25.31 0.54
CA ASP A 120 -1.96 -26.48 -0.06
C ASP A 120 -1.31 -26.13 -1.40
N ASP A 121 -0.31 -26.91 -1.81
CA ASP A 121 0.30 -26.74 -3.13
C ASP A 121 -0.74 -26.97 -4.23
N LEU A 122 -1.14 -25.90 -4.90
CA LEU A 122 -2.08 -25.95 -6.03
C LEU A 122 -1.28 -26.05 -7.33
N PRO A 123 -1.61 -27.00 -8.23
CA PRO A 123 -1.01 -27.07 -9.54
C PRO A 123 -1.17 -25.73 -10.29
N ALA A 124 -0.09 -25.28 -10.94
CA ALA A 124 -0.03 -24.04 -11.72
C ALA A 124 -0.18 -22.72 -10.93
N VAL A 125 -0.25 -22.75 -9.59
CA VAL A 125 -0.26 -21.54 -8.75
C VAL A 125 1.09 -21.36 -8.09
N ASN A 126 1.70 -20.18 -8.26
CA ASN A 126 2.92 -19.82 -7.54
C ASN A 126 2.58 -19.21 -6.16
N ARG A 127 2.80 -20.00 -5.09
CA ARG A 127 2.57 -19.55 -3.70
C ARG A 127 3.32 -18.27 -3.34
N GLU A 128 4.60 -18.14 -3.71
CA GLU A 128 5.39 -16.94 -3.39
C GLU A 128 4.77 -15.70 -4.04
N ARG A 129 4.30 -15.84 -5.28
CA ARG A 129 3.59 -14.76 -5.98
C ARG A 129 2.27 -14.41 -5.28
N CYS A 130 1.47 -15.39 -4.84
CA CYS A 130 0.26 -15.12 -4.04
C CYS A 130 0.57 -14.34 -2.75
N ILE A 131 1.64 -14.70 -2.02
CA ILE A 131 2.07 -13.99 -0.82
C ILE A 131 2.45 -12.54 -1.18
N LYS A 132 3.24 -12.35 -2.25
CA LYS A 132 3.63 -11.03 -2.74
C LYS A 132 2.43 -10.17 -3.15
N ILE A 133 1.43 -10.73 -3.82
CA ILE A 133 0.20 -10.02 -4.16
C ILE A 133 -0.55 -9.64 -2.86
N ALA A 134 -0.72 -10.57 -1.92
CA ALA A 134 -1.44 -10.33 -0.67
C ALA A 134 -0.84 -9.16 0.15
N ILE A 135 0.49 -9.02 0.20
CA ILE A 135 1.15 -7.92 0.94
C ILE A 135 1.14 -6.57 0.19
N VAL A 136 0.85 -6.56 -1.12
CA VAL A 136 0.90 -5.34 -1.97
C VAL A 136 -0.49 -4.83 -2.35
N HIS A 137 -1.52 -5.68 -2.37
CA HIS A 137 -2.78 -5.35 -3.04
C HIS A 137 -3.49 -4.08 -2.52
N ASP A 138 -3.48 -3.86 -1.21
CA ASP A 138 -4.04 -2.65 -0.56
C ASP A 138 -2.96 -1.63 -0.18
N ILE A 139 -1.74 -1.75 -0.71
CA ILE A 139 -0.62 -0.87 -0.31
C ILE A 139 -0.89 0.62 -0.59
N ALA A 140 -1.64 0.90 -1.67
CA ALA A 140 -2.02 2.26 -2.07
C ALA A 140 -2.91 2.95 -1.02
N GLU A 141 -3.62 2.19 -0.19
CA GLU A 141 -4.44 2.71 0.90
C GLU A 141 -3.61 3.40 2.00
N ALA A 142 -2.28 3.24 1.98
CA ALA A 142 -1.38 4.04 2.80
C ALA A 142 -1.52 5.55 2.55
N ILE A 143 -1.91 5.93 1.31
CA ILE A 143 -2.12 7.32 0.88
C ILE A 143 -3.61 7.62 0.74
N VAL A 144 -4.38 6.76 0.05
CA VAL A 144 -5.79 7.06 -0.27
C VAL A 144 -6.77 6.73 0.88
N GLY A 145 -6.36 5.93 1.85
CA GLY A 145 -7.21 5.34 2.88
C GLY A 145 -8.13 4.22 2.37
N ASP A 146 -8.79 3.51 3.27
CA ASP A 146 -9.74 2.44 2.92
C ASP A 146 -11.03 3.05 2.33
N ILE A 147 -11.12 3.09 0.99
CA ILE A 147 -12.28 3.55 0.24
C ILE A 147 -13.27 2.40 0.09
N THR A 148 -14.45 2.56 0.67
CA THR A 148 -15.48 1.52 0.69
C THR A 148 -16.63 1.84 -0.27
N PRO A 149 -17.50 0.86 -0.61
CA PRO A 149 -18.71 1.13 -1.39
C PRO A 149 -19.61 2.24 -0.80
N SER A 150 -19.59 2.43 0.52
CA SER A 150 -20.37 3.46 1.21
C SER A 150 -19.93 4.89 0.89
N ASP A 151 -18.72 5.08 0.34
CA ASP A 151 -18.19 6.39 -0.04
C ASP A 151 -18.73 6.92 -1.37
N GLY A 152 -19.45 6.07 -2.13
CA GLY A 152 -20.05 6.47 -3.41
C GLY A 152 -19.04 6.84 -4.50
N ILE A 153 -17.76 6.50 -4.31
CA ILE A 153 -16.71 6.72 -5.30
C ILE A 153 -16.83 5.63 -6.39
N PRO A 154 -16.98 6.00 -7.68
CA PRO A 154 -17.01 5.02 -8.76
C PRO A 154 -15.74 4.17 -8.82
N LYS A 155 -15.87 2.88 -9.18
CA LYS A 155 -14.73 1.94 -9.25
C LYS A 155 -13.56 2.50 -10.08
N ALA A 156 -13.85 3.13 -11.22
CA ALA A 156 -12.82 3.72 -12.07
C ALA A 156 -12.05 4.88 -11.38
N GLU A 157 -12.74 5.68 -10.57
CA GLU A 157 -12.11 6.77 -9.83
C GLU A 157 -11.32 6.25 -8.62
N LYS A 158 -11.81 5.22 -7.93
CA LYS A 158 -11.04 4.51 -6.88
C LYS A 158 -9.73 3.99 -7.47
N SER A 159 -9.82 3.22 -8.56
CA SER A 159 -8.67 2.63 -9.24
C SER A 159 -7.68 3.70 -9.72
N ARG A 160 -8.15 4.82 -10.28
CA ARG A 160 -7.28 5.95 -10.68
C ARG A 160 -6.51 6.52 -9.49
N ARG A 161 -7.17 6.78 -8.35
CA ARG A 161 -6.52 7.32 -7.15
C ARG A 161 -5.49 6.36 -6.58
N GLU A 162 -5.82 5.07 -6.53
CA GLU A 162 -4.91 4.05 -6.02
C GLU A 162 -3.70 3.86 -6.92
N GLN A 163 -3.89 3.89 -8.24
CA GLN A 163 -2.80 3.87 -9.20
C GLN A 163 -1.87 5.08 -9.05
N GLU A 164 -2.42 6.27 -8.84
CA GLU A 164 -1.63 7.49 -8.60
C GLU A 164 -0.83 7.40 -7.30
N ALA A 165 -1.46 6.96 -6.22
CA ALA A 165 -0.79 6.70 -4.95
C ALA A 165 0.33 5.67 -5.10
N LEU A 166 0.08 4.56 -5.80
CA LEU A 166 1.09 3.52 -6.03
C LEU A 166 2.28 4.06 -6.81
N ASN A 167 2.03 4.90 -7.83
CA ASN A 167 3.08 5.53 -8.60
C ASN A 167 3.94 6.45 -7.72
N GLU A 168 3.31 7.28 -6.88
CA GLU A 168 4.02 8.12 -5.90
C GLU A 168 4.88 7.28 -4.95
N MET A 169 4.32 6.22 -4.38
CA MET A 169 5.06 5.31 -3.48
C MET A 169 6.27 4.69 -4.20
N CYS A 170 6.11 4.28 -5.46
CA CYS A 170 7.18 3.69 -6.27
C CYS A 170 8.28 4.72 -6.63
N GLU A 171 7.92 5.98 -6.85
CA GLU A 171 8.89 7.07 -7.00
C GLU A 171 9.66 7.30 -5.71
N VAL A 172 8.98 7.30 -4.55
CA VAL A 172 9.63 7.42 -3.23
C VAL A 172 10.59 6.27 -2.96
N LEU A 173 10.27 5.04 -3.40
CA LEU A 173 11.16 3.89 -3.29
C LEU A 173 12.46 4.05 -4.12
N GLY A 174 12.45 4.93 -5.13
CA GLY A 174 13.56 5.18 -6.05
C GLY A 174 13.42 4.50 -7.41
N GLY A 175 12.23 3.97 -7.74
CA GLY A 175 11.98 3.28 -9.00
C GLY A 175 12.72 1.94 -9.13
N GLY A 176 13.10 1.59 -10.37
CA GLY A 176 13.85 0.38 -10.67
C GLY A 176 13.00 -0.90 -10.63
N SER A 177 13.65 -2.06 -10.73
CA SER A 177 12.98 -3.35 -10.90
C SER A 177 12.04 -3.71 -9.75
N THR A 178 12.37 -3.34 -8.52
CA THR A 178 11.52 -3.60 -7.35
C THR A 178 10.24 -2.79 -7.38
N ALA A 179 10.32 -1.51 -7.76
CA ALA A 179 9.13 -0.67 -7.90
C ALA A 179 8.23 -1.18 -9.04
N GLU A 180 8.81 -1.62 -10.16
CA GLU A 180 8.05 -2.22 -11.26
C GLU A 180 7.45 -3.58 -10.89
N GLU A 181 8.11 -4.39 -10.05
CA GLU A 181 7.51 -5.62 -9.50
C GLU A 181 6.29 -5.29 -8.64
N ILE A 182 6.38 -4.30 -7.74
CA ILE A 182 5.27 -3.86 -6.89
C ILE A 182 4.08 -3.39 -7.75
N LYS A 183 4.32 -2.54 -8.76
CA LYS A 183 3.28 -2.10 -9.71
C LYS A 183 2.64 -3.28 -10.42
N GLY A 184 3.45 -4.18 -10.97
CA GLY A 184 2.95 -5.35 -11.69
C GLY A 184 2.10 -6.27 -10.83
N LEU A 185 2.47 -6.49 -9.56
CA LEU A 185 1.69 -7.29 -8.61
C LEU A 185 0.34 -6.63 -8.29
N TRP A 186 0.33 -5.31 -8.10
CA TRP A 186 -0.90 -4.56 -7.84
C TRP A 186 -1.83 -4.56 -9.06
N GLU A 187 -1.30 -4.30 -10.25
CA GLU A 187 -2.06 -4.33 -11.51
C GLU A 187 -2.63 -5.71 -11.81
N GLU A 188 -1.87 -6.77 -11.52
CA GLU A 188 -2.33 -8.16 -11.67
C GLU A 188 -3.54 -8.46 -10.78
N TYR A 189 -3.50 -8.00 -9.53
CA TYR A 189 -4.62 -8.12 -8.60
C TYR A 189 -5.85 -7.32 -9.03
N GLU A 190 -5.66 -6.07 -9.42
CA GLU A 190 -6.76 -5.18 -9.81
C GLU A 190 -7.47 -5.65 -11.08
N ASN A 191 -6.69 -6.17 -12.03
CA ASN A 191 -7.23 -6.72 -13.28
C ASN A 191 -7.69 -8.17 -13.14
N ASN A 192 -7.41 -8.84 -12.01
CA ASN A 192 -7.73 -10.25 -11.77
C ASN A 192 -7.26 -11.12 -12.97
N SER A 193 -5.99 -10.93 -13.37
CA SER A 193 -5.47 -11.38 -14.66
C SER A 193 -4.68 -12.70 -14.61
N SER A 194 -4.48 -13.28 -13.42
CA SER A 194 -3.73 -14.51 -13.20
C SER A 194 -4.44 -15.46 -12.23
N VAL A 195 -4.06 -16.73 -12.21
CA VAL A 195 -4.60 -17.70 -11.25
C VAL A 195 -4.24 -17.33 -9.81
N GLU A 196 -3.08 -16.70 -9.61
CA GLU A 196 -2.64 -16.16 -8.32
C GLU A 196 -3.51 -15.00 -7.86
N ALA A 197 -3.82 -14.03 -8.73
CA ALA A 197 -4.70 -12.91 -8.40
C ALA A 197 -6.13 -13.38 -8.11
N ASN A 198 -6.64 -14.34 -8.88
CA ASN A 198 -7.96 -14.93 -8.63
C ASN A 198 -8.03 -15.58 -7.25
N LEU A 199 -6.97 -16.30 -6.87
CA LEU A 199 -6.86 -16.92 -5.54
C LEU A 199 -6.77 -15.87 -4.43
N VAL A 200 -5.93 -14.84 -4.59
CA VAL A 200 -5.79 -13.80 -3.57
C VAL A 200 -7.06 -12.95 -3.44
N LYS A 201 -7.80 -12.71 -4.53
CA LYS A 201 -9.14 -12.08 -4.48
C LYS A 201 -10.15 -12.94 -3.73
N ASP A 202 -10.03 -14.27 -3.77
CA ASP A 202 -10.86 -15.14 -2.94
C ASP A 202 -10.44 -15.08 -1.47
N PHE A 203 -9.13 -15.05 -1.19
CA PHE A 203 -8.63 -14.88 0.18
C PHE A 203 -9.04 -13.55 0.81
N ASP A 204 -9.01 -12.44 0.07
CA ASP A 204 -9.55 -11.14 0.53
C ASP A 204 -11.00 -11.28 1.05
N LYS A 205 -11.86 -11.92 0.25
CA LYS A 205 -13.26 -12.15 0.63
C LYS A 205 -13.39 -13.13 1.80
N VAL A 206 -12.62 -14.21 1.82
CA VAL A 206 -12.65 -15.22 2.91
C VAL A 206 -12.19 -14.60 4.22
N GLU A 207 -11.12 -13.82 4.18
CA GLU A 207 -10.56 -13.11 5.34
C GLU A 207 -11.62 -12.16 5.92
N MET A 208 -12.27 -11.37 5.05
CA MET A 208 -13.32 -10.44 5.46
C MET A 208 -14.51 -11.14 6.16
N ILE A 209 -15.01 -12.25 5.62
CA ILE A 209 -16.14 -12.98 6.25
C ILE A 209 -15.71 -13.74 7.52
N LEU A 210 -14.46 -14.18 7.59
CA LEU A 210 -13.90 -14.77 8.82
C LEU A 210 -13.80 -13.71 9.92
N GLN A 211 -13.29 -12.52 9.59
CA GLN A 211 -13.24 -11.39 10.53
C GLN A 211 -14.64 -10.96 10.98
N ALA A 212 -15.61 -10.93 10.06
CA ALA A 212 -17.01 -10.67 10.39
C ALA A 212 -17.51 -11.68 11.43
N LEU A 213 -17.32 -12.99 11.20
CA LEU A 213 -17.74 -14.03 12.15
C LEU A 213 -17.11 -13.86 13.54
N GLU A 214 -15.83 -13.51 13.60
CA GLU A 214 -15.13 -13.25 14.86
C GLU A 214 -15.71 -12.02 15.57
N TYR A 215 -15.95 -10.92 14.85
CA TYR A 215 -16.56 -9.72 15.41
C TYR A 215 -18.02 -9.89 15.82
N GLU A 216 -18.80 -10.73 15.14
CA GLU A 216 -20.15 -11.09 15.61
C GLU A 216 -20.10 -11.72 17.00
N LYS A 217 -19.14 -12.64 17.23
CA LYS A 217 -18.95 -13.30 18.53
C LYS A 217 -18.43 -12.36 19.60
N GLU A 218 -17.43 -11.54 19.27
CA GLU A 218 -16.79 -10.64 20.22
C GLU A 218 -17.67 -9.45 20.63
N HIS A 219 -18.45 -8.93 19.68
CA HIS A 219 -19.22 -7.70 19.87
C HIS A 219 -20.73 -7.91 19.93
N GLY A 220 -21.23 -9.14 19.72
CA GLY A 220 -22.67 -9.44 19.73
C GLY A 220 -23.42 -8.71 18.63
N LYS A 221 -22.81 -8.54 17.45
CA LYS A 221 -23.41 -7.84 16.30
C LYS A 221 -23.89 -8.81 15.24
N VAL A 222 -24.77 -8.30 14.38
CA VAL A 222 -25.19 -8.99 13.14
C VAL A 222 -24.50 -8.28 11.98
N LEU A 223 -23.68 -9.02 11.23
CA LEU A 223 -22.84 -8.53 10.14
C LEU A 223 -23.19 -9.25 8.81
N ASP A 224 -24.47 -9.59 8.61
CA ASP A 224 -24.97 -10.34 7.46
C ASP A 224 -24.54 -9.77 6.10
N GLU A 225 -24.46 -8.44 5.99
CA GLU A 225 -24.11 -7.79 4.73
C GLU A 225 -22.73 -8.21 4.20
N PHE A 226 -21.76 -8.51 5.07
CA PHE A 226 -20.43 -8.97 4.66
C PHE A 226 -20.51 -10.35 4.00
N PHE A 227 -21.32 -11.25 4.53
CA PHE A 227 -21.56 -12.59 3.98
C PHE A 227 -22.38 -12.52 2.68
N LEU A 228 -23.45 -11.74 2.66
CA LEU A 228 -24.30 -11.56 1.49
C LEU A 228 -23.53 -10.90 0.33
N SER A 229 -22.63 -9.96 0.63
CA SER A 229 -21.83 -9.26 -0.38
C SER A 229 -20.81 -10.16 -1.08
N THR A 230 -20.45 -11.31 -0.49
CA THR A 230 -19.46 -12.25 -1.05
C THR A 230 -20.08 -13.50 -1.68
N ALA A 231 -21.37 -13.75 -1.43
CA ALA A 231 -22.09 -14.89 -1.98
C ALA A 231 -21.99 -14.96 -3.53
N GLY A 232 -21.56 -16.12 -4.04
CA GLY A 232 -21.41 -16.35 -5.48
C GLY A 232 -20.21 -15.65 -6.15
N LYS A 233 -19.32 -15.02 -5.38
CA LYS A 233 -18.14 -14.28 -5.91
C LYS A 233 -16.80 -15.00 -5.72
N PHE A 234 -16.81 -16.22 -5.18
CA PHE A 234 -15.62 -17.06 -5.05
C PHE A 234 -15.33 -17.80 -6.36
N GLN A 235 -14.11 -17.68 -6.85
CA GLN A 235 -13.71 -18.16 -8.18
C GLN A 235 -13.08 -19.56 -8.12
N THR A 236 -12.19 -19.77 -7.16
CA THR A 236 -11.37 -20.96 -6.98
C THR A 236 -12.06 -22.00 -6.09
N GLU A 237 -11.70 -23.27 -6.23
CA GLU A 237 -12.25 -24.34 -5.39
C GLU A 237 -11.83 -24.20 -3.92
N ILE A 238 -10.59 -23.76 -3.67
CA ILE A 238 -10.12 -23.51 -2.30
C ILE A 238 -10.86 -22.32 -1.66
N GLY A 239 -11.06 -21.23 -2.39
CA GLY A 239 -11.84 -20.08 -1.94
C GLY A 239 -13.28 -20.45 -1.59
N LYS A 240 -13.94 -21.21 -2.47
CA LYS A 240 -15.29 -21.75 -2.21
C LYS A 240 -15.32 -22.65 -0.99
N SER A 241 -14.34 -23.55 -0.86
CA SER A 241 -14.26 -24.49 0.27
C SER A 241 -14.09 -23.77 1.60
N TRP A 242 -13.18 -22.79 1.68
CA TRP A 242 -12.93 -22.06 2.92
C TRP A 242 -14.11 -21.14 3.27
N ALA A 243 -14.72 -20.48 2.29
CA ALA A 243 -15.92 -19.69 2.50
C ALA A 243 -17.10 -20.56 2.99
N ALA A 244 -17.28 -21.76 2.45
CA ALA A 244 -18.30 -22.70 2.90
C ALA A 244 -18.08 -23.11 4.37
N GLU A 245 -16.83 -23.36 4.76
CA GLU A 245 -16.48 -23.67 6.15
C GLU A 245 -16.77 -22.51 7.10
N VAL A 246 -16.43 -21.27 6.73
CA VAL A 246 -16.77 -20.08 7.55
C VAL A 246 -18.30 -19.96 7.73
N ASN A 247 -19.07 -20.11 6.65
CA ASN A 247 -20.54 -20.06 6.70
C ASN A 247 -21.14 -21.20 7.54
N SER A 248 -20.58 -22.41 7.46
CA SER A 248 -20.97 -23.55 8.30
C SER A 248 -20.75 -23.25 9.78
N ARG A 249 -19.60 -22.68 10.15
CA ARG A 249 -19.31 -22.29 11.54
C ARG A 249 -20.23 -21.19 12.06
N ARG A 250 -20.60 -20.24 11.21
CA ARG A 250 -21.55 -19.17 11.54
C ARG A 250 -22.94 -19.72 11.85
N THR A 251 -23.46 -20.61 11.00
CA THR A 251 -24.77 -21.21 11.16
C THR A 251 -24.84 -22.15 12.37
N ASN A 252 -23.83 -22.98 12.59
CA ASN A 252 -23.77 -23.90 13.74
C ASN A 252 -23.62 -23.18 15.09
N GLY A 253 -23.02 -21.98 15.12
CA GLY A 253 -22.92 -21.17 16.33
C GLY A 253 -24.22 -20.47 16.73
N CYS A 254 -25.20 -20.35 15.82
CA CYS A 254 -26.46 -19.66 16.06
C CYS A 254 -27.48 -20.50 16.85
N GLY A 255 -27.21 -21.80 17.05
CA GLY A 255 -28.11 -22.75 17.71
C GLY A 255 -27.77 -23.15 19.16
N GLN A 256 -26.83 -22.49 19.83
CA GLN A 256 -26.38 -22.86 21.18
C GLN A 256 -26.60 -21.80 22.28
N ASN A 257 -27.50 -20.83 22.08
CA ASN A 257 -27.92 -19.90 23.14
C ASN A 257 -29.35 -20.17 23.61
#